data_AF-A0A2V2U9R1-F1
#
_entry.id   AF-A0A2V2U9R1-F1
#
_cell.length_a   1.000
_cell.length_b   1.000
_cell.length_c   1.000
_cell.angle_alpha   90.00
_cell.angle_beta   90.00
_cell.angle_gamma   90.00
#
_symmetry.space_group_name_H-M   'P 1'
#
loop_
_entity.id
_entity.type
_entity.pdbx_description
1 polymer ?
#
loop_
_entity_poly.entity_id
_entity_poly.type
_entity_poly.pdbx_seq_one_letter_code
_entity_poly.pdbx_strand_id
1 'polypeptide(L)'
;MIPLQLLRVKISNKGKNIAPIFCTSDEDVSLAADIIGEFEESWKKRDRKGLLTDRIGLIESEHGDYKLVRGISTLLERRCTFLNTSEQSRKNGIDSVHLMIEPDIIRRSLFEESSKSDFALTILRREEIIQSVARQQGVDKEDVLNQMWSDLDENLVLDNFDGITPAILVASYNLALIQTLLFSCTTLQVALHGGSSWKRVLRDVKRVGLMYNIRNQPSTLVDRTSKNTIYHGDTVVCSLDGPQSMFKMTEIYGTAIAKLLPSIISAESWSLQAWIIRKSVSVGRKMYEFHISKEDAPQLMALPGHNNSKKITAKSGSSFDSTVEEKFAIKFQQFRTGWTLIREPDPIILDNDKAFIPDFMFERYGRRIYLEIVGFWTTEYIEQKIGKLTRISSANKQLYKDDKLDIFLAVNSDYYTASKYKKVEKDLISRLGSLVQKDHLILYKNGQVPLKAILSYLKSIDQEMILRIASTASNDLLAEIDRLTIGITQDNNEDDSRTDGGSFSGIVSIGELAEKYNIPSDSVLIALRSREAGNVNVNDNGRSYLIVGTYLISRSKILELEKSLNTISSFMDAIFLFKKYNVPESCHVDLLSKLGYDIIWRGIDSTNASIETRKR
;
A
#
# COMPACT_ATOMS: atom_id res chain seq x y z
N MET A 1 10.15 -8.64 -21.20
CA MET A 1 9.84 -10.09 -21.25
C MET A 1 9.57 -10.56 -22.66
N ILE A 2 10.01 -11.75 -23.05
CA ILE A 2 9.64 -12.39 -24.32
C ILE A 2 8.77 -13.64 -24.07
N PRO A 3 8.03 -14.15 -25.08
CA PRO A 3 7.32 -15.42 -24.97
C PRO A 3 8.25 -16.57 -24.57
N LEU A 4 7.76 -17.49 -23.72
CA LEU A 4 8.57 -18.60 -23.19
C LEU A 4 9.15 -19.52 -24.29
N GLN A 5 8.47 -19.61 -25.44
CA GLN A 5 8.89 -20.41 -26.59
C GLN A 5 10.15 -19.84 -27.27
N LEU A 6 10.34 -18.51 -27.20
CA LEU A 6 11.48 -17.79 -27.76
C LEU A 6 12.65 -17.69 -26.78
N LEU A 7 12.52 -18.26 -25.57
CA LEU A 7 13.58 -18.23 -24.57
C LEU A 7 14.80 -19.04 -25.03
N ARG A 8 15.92 -18.33 -25.21
CA ARG A 8 17.25 -18.90 -25.52
C ARG A 8 18.03 -19.15 -24.23
N VAL A 9 18.35 -20.41 -23.97
CA VAL A 9 19.10 -20.83 -22.77
C VAL A 9 20.11 -21.91 -23.10
N LYS A 10 21.25 -21.85 -22.43
CA LYS A 10 22.28 -22.89 -22.41
C LYS A 10 22.22 -23.63 -21.08
N ILE A 11 22.37 -24.95 -21.15
CA ILE A 11 22.47 -25.81 -19.97
C ILE A 11 23.93 -26.24 -19.84
N SER A 12 24.53 -26.00 -18.68
CA SER A 12 25.92 -26.33 -18.40
C SER A 12 26.05 -27.18 -17.13
N ASN A 13 27.28 -27.53 -16.76
CA ASN A 13 27.60 -28.25 -15.53
C ASN A 13 26.82 -29.58 -15.38
N LYS A 14 26.98 -30.50 -16.33
CA LYS A 14 26.31 -31.81 -16.36
C LYS A 14 24.77 -31.72 -16.21
N GLY A 15 24.18 -30.64 -16.72
CA GLY A 15 22.73 -30.47 -16.67
C GLY A 15 22.19 -29.90 -15.37
N LYS A 16 23.01 -29.24 -14.55
CA LYS A 16 22.59 -28.59 -13.29
C LYS A 16 22.35 -27.09 -13.44
N ASN A 17 23.16 -26.42 -14.26
CA ASN A 17 23.10 -24.97 -14.37
C ASN A 17 22.36 -24.57 -15.64
N ILE A 18 21.55 -23.51 -15.56
CA ILE A 18 20.86 -22.91 -16.70
C ILE A 18 21.25 -21.42 -16.77
N ALA A 19 21.61 -20.94 -17.95
CA ALA A 19 21.89 -19.54 -18.18
C ALA A 19 21.24 -19.09 -19.49
N PRO A 20 20.72 -17.85 -19.58
CA PRO A 20 20.35 -17.26 -20.85
C PRO A 20 21.53 -17.23 -21.82
N ILE A 21 21.24 -17.33 -23.12
CA ILE A 21 22.22 -17.04 -24.17
C ILE A 21 22.07 -15.55 -24.48
N PHE A 22 22.93 -14.75 -23.87
CA PHE A 22 22.94 -13.30 -24.04
C PHE A 22 23.47 -12.90 -25.40
N CYS A 23 22.96 -11.79 -25.90
CA CYS A 23 23.46 -11.11 -27.08
C CYS A 23 24.56 -10.13 -26.65
N THR A 24 25.76 -10.34 -27.18
CA THR A 24 26.97 -9.58 -26.80
C THR A 24 27.93 -9.37 -27.96
N SER A 25 27.70 -10.02 -29.11
CA SER A 25 28.55 -9.84 -30.29
C SER A 25 28.13 -8.62 -31.08
N ASP A 26 29.06 -8.07 -31.86
CA ASP A 26 28.74 -6.98 -32.81
C ASP A 26 27.77 -7.47 -33.90
N GLU A 27 27.78 -8.76 -34.24
CA GLU A 27 26.81 -9.39 -35.14
C GLU A 27 25.37 -9.29 -34.60
N ASP A 28 25.16 -9.53 -33.29
CA ASP A 28 23.83 -9.38 -32.66
C ASP A 28 23.34 -7.92 -32.75
N VAL A 29 24.26 -6.95 -32.63
CA VAL A 29 23.96 -5.52 -32.72
C VAL A 29 23.63 -5.12 -34.16
N SER A 30 24.35 -5.67 -35.15
CA SER A 30 24.05 -5.48 -36.57
C SER A 30 22.67 -6.02 -36.91
N LEU A 31 22.37 -7.27 -36.50
CA LEU A 31 21.04 -7.86 -36.70
C LEU A 31 19.94 -6.99 -36.07
N ALA A 32 20.17 -6.49 -34.85
CA ALA A 32 19.22 -5.60 -34.21
C ALA A 32 19.01 -4.30 -35.03
N ALA A 33 20.06 -3.76 -35.64
CA ALA A 33 19.96 -2.59 -36.52
C ALA A 33 19.16 -2.87 -37.79
N ASP A 34 19.37 -4.04 -38.42
CA ASP A 34 18.65 -4.45 -39.62
C ASP A 34 17.14 -4.58 -39.34
N ILE A 35 16.79 -5.24 -38.23
CA ILE A 35 15.38 -5.39 -37.81
C ILE A 35 14.78 -4.02 -37.47
N ILE A 36 15.50 -3.13 -36.78
CA ILE A 36 15.02 -1.76 -36.52
C ILE A 36 14.75 -1.02 -37.84
N GLY A 37 15.65 -1.14 -38.82
CA GLY A 37 15.51 -0.54 -40.14
C GLY A 37 14.22 -0.95 -40.83
N GLU A 38 13.87 -2.24 -40.79
CA GLU A 38 12.60 -2.75 -41.32
C GLU A 38 11.38 -2.13 -40.64
N PHE A 39 11.38 -1.99 -39.31
CA PHE A 39 10.29 -1.34 -38.58
C PHE A 39 10.18 0.15 -38.93
N GLU A 40 11.30 0.86 -39.04
CA GLU A 40 11.33 2.27 -39.43
C GLU A 40 10.84 2.49 -40.86
N GLU A 41 11.23 1.63 -41.79
CA GLU A 41 10.76 1.68 -43.18
C GLU A 41 9.27 1.38 -43.26
N SER A 42 8.81 0.35 -42.54
CA SER A 42 7.39 -0.01 -42.44
C SER A 42 6.55 1.14 -41.87
N TRP A 43 7.07 1.84 -40.87
CA TRP A 43 6.42 2.99 -40.27
C TRP A 43 6.33 4.17 -41.24
N LYS A 44 7.42 4.46 -41.97
CA LYS A 44 7.44 5.52 -43.00
C LYS A 44 6.46 5.24 -44.12
N LYS A 45 6.34 3.98 -44.56
CA LYS A 45 5.44 3.55 -45.63
C LYS A 45 4.00 3.31 -45.17
N ARG A 46 3.77 3.19 -43.86
CA ARG A 46 2.50 2.73 -43.27
C ARG A 46 2.09 1.36 -43.81
N ASP A 47 3.04 0.43 -43.75
CA ASP A 47 2.80 -0.94 -44.19
C ASP A 47 1.90 -1.71 -43.21
N ARG A 48 1.25 -2.75 -43.76
CA ARG A 48 0.52 -3.74 -42.97
C ARG A 48 1.49 -4.64 -42.19
N LYS A 49 1.06 -5.09 -41.01
CA LYS A 49 1.85 -5.96 -40.14
C LYS A 49 2.30 -7.26 -40.83
N GLY A 50 1.47 -7.82 -41.71
CA GLY A 50 1.80 -9.02 -42.50
C GLY A 50 3.03 -8.81 -43.38
N LEU A 51 3.10 -7.69 -44.11
CA LEU A 51 4.26 -7.36 -44.96
C LEU A 51 5.54 -7.16 -44.13
N LEU A 52 5.42 -6.50 -42.97
CA LEU A 52 6.53 -6.39 -42.01
C LEU A 52 6.97 -7.78 -41.52
N THR A 53 6.01 -8.66 -41.21
CA THR A 53 6.30 -10.04 -40.76
C THR A 53 7.00 -10.85 -41.85
N ASP A 54 6.59 -10.70 -43.11
CA ASP A 54 7.22 -11.37 -44.25
C ASP A 54 8.68 -10.89 -44.44
N ARG A 55 8.94 -9.58 -44.34
CA ARG A 55 10.31 -9.04 -44.42
C ARG A 55 11.19 -9.49 -43.28
N ILE A 56 10.67 -9.52 -42.05
CA ILE A 56 11.38 -10.12 -40.90
C ILE A 56 11.63 -11.61 -41.14
N GLY A 57 10.72 -12.32 -41.81
CA GLY A 57 10.87 -13.72 -42.20
C GLY A 57 12.06 -13.97 -43.13
N LEU A 58 12.40 -13.01 -44.01
CA LEU A 58 13.60 -13.07 -44.84
C LEU A 58 14.87 -13.00 -43.97
N ILE A 59 14.94 -12.04 -43.03
CA ILE A 59 16.06 -11.91 -42.09
C ILE A 59 16.20 -13.16 -41.22
N GLU A 60 15.08 -13.75 -40.79
CA GLU A 60 15.06 -15.02 -40.05
C GLU A 60 15.73 -16.16 -40.82
N SER A 61 15.47 -16.24 -42.14
CA SER A 61 16.04 -17.28 -43.00
C SER A 61 17.54 -17.14 -43.20
N GLU A 62 18.07 -15.91 -43.20
CA GLU A 62 19.49 -15.63 -43.39
C GLU A 62 20.32 -15.88 -42.11
N HIS A 63 19.82 -15.50 -40.94
CA HIS A 63 20.56 -15.62 -39.68
C HIS A 63 20.50 -17.02 -39.05
N GLY A 64 19.41 -17.78 -39.28
CA GLY A 64 19.27 -19.15 -38.79
C GLY A 64 18.92 -19.33 -37.30
N ASP A 65 18.81 -18.25 -36.51
CA ASP A 65 18.29 -18.28 -35.13
C ASP A 65 16.94 -17.55 -35.03
N TYR A 66 15.87 -18.27 -35.37
CA TYR A 66 14.52 -17.73 -35.33
C TYR A 66 14.08 -17.24 -33.95
N LYS A 67 14.65 -17.79 -32.86
CA LYS A 67 14.26 -17.38 -31.50
C LYS A 67 14.77 -15.98 -31.21
N LEU A 68 15.97 -15.65 -31.68
CA LEU A 68 16.56 -14.33 -31.54
C LEU A 68 15.76 -13.30 -32.35
N VAL A 69 15.57 -13.55 -33.65
CA VAL A 69 14.90 -12.61 -34.56
C VAL A 69 13.47 -12.32 -34.10
N ARG A 70 12.67 -13.37 -33.83
CA ARG A 70 11.31 -13.19 -33.31
C ARG A 70 11.27 -12.58 -31.91
N GLY A 71 12.27 -12.88 -31.08
CA GLY A 71 12.41 -12.33 -29.73
C GLY A 71 12.66 -10.83 -29.73
N ILE A 72 13.55 -10.35 -30.60
CA ILE A 72 13.81 -8.92 -30.84
C ILE A 72 12.56 -8.25 -31.44
N SER A 73 11.97 -8.86 -32.46
CA SER A 73 10.77 -8.35 -33.14
C SER A 73 9.61 -8.16 -32.15
N THR A 74 9.40 -9.11 -31.23
CA THR A 74 8.38 -8.98 -30.17
C THR A 74 8.60 -7.76 -29.25
N LEU A 75 9.86 -7.37 -29.02
CA LEU A 75 10.16 -6.18 -28.22
C LEU A 75 9.91 -4.88 -29.00
N LEU A 76 10.17 -4.88 -30.31
CA LEU A 76 9.88 -3.75 -31.20
C LEU A 76 8.38 -3.58 -31.45
N GLU A 77 7.62 -4.67 -31.62
CA GLU A 77 6.16 -4.62 -31.77
C GLU A 77 5.47 -3.94 -30.58
N ARG A 78 6.01 -4.09 -29.36
CA ARG A 78 5.46 -3.40 -28.17
C ARG A 78 5.73 -1.91 -28.13
N ARG A 79 6.65 -1.43 -28.96
CA ARG A 79 6.94 -0.02 -29.21
C ARG A 79 6.14 0.52 -30.39
N CYS A 80 5.32 -0.33 -31.01
CA CYS A 80 4.46 0.04 -32.12
C CYS A 80 3.02 0.26 -31.64
N THR A 81 2.29 1.15 -32.32
CA THR A 81 0.83 1.15 -32.27
C THR A 81 0.30 0.80 -33.64
N PHE A 82 -0.42 -0.31 -33.71
CA PHE A 82 -1.09 -0.77 -34.91
C PHE A 82 -2.56 -0.36 -34.86
N LEU A 83 -3.07 0.17 -35.97
CA LEU A 83 -4.47 0.59 -36.11
C LEU A 83 -5.08 -0.15 -37.30
N ASN A 84 -6.36 -0.48 -37.20
CA ASN A 84 -7.11 -0.90 -38.39
C ASN A 84 -7.45 0.33 -39.27
N THR A 85 -7.87 0.09 -40.51
CA THR A 85 -8.15 1.15 -41.48
C THR A 85 -9.28 2.09 -41.02
N SER A 86 -10.26 1.58 -40.27
CA SER A 86 -11.38 2.38 -39.76
C SER A 86 -10.96 3.32 -38.62
N GLU A 87 -10.11 2.86 -37.69
CA GLU A 87 -9.54 3.67 -36.61
C GLU A 87 -8.58 4.74 -37.13
N GLN A 88 -7.81 4.43 -38.18
CA GLN A 88 -6.97 5.44 -38.86
C GLN A 88 -7.81 6.56 -39.47
N SER A 89 -8.92 6.21 -40.12
CA SER A 89 -9.83 7.19 -40.73
C SER A 89 -10.46 8.10 -39.66
N ARG A 90 -10.83 7.54 -38.50
CA ARG A 90 -11.30 8.31 -37.32
C ARG A 90 -10.23 9.28 -36.82
N LYS A 91 -8.97 8.87 -36.74
CA LYS A 91 -7.85 9.69 -36.23
C LYS A 91 -7.49 10.86 -37.17
N ASN A 92 -7.66 10.68 -38.47
CA ASN A 92 -7.36 11.70 -39.48
C ASN A 92 -8.46 12.78 -39.62
N GLY A 93 -9.52 12.74 -38.80
CA GLY A 93 -10.59 13.75 -38.83
C GLY A 93 -11.46 13.69 -40.09
N ILE A 94 -11.47 12.55 -40.79
CA ILE A 94 -12.35 12.32 -41.93
C ILE A 94 -13.70 11.88 -41.38
N ASP A 95 -14.59 12.85 -41.09
CA ASP A 95 -16.00 12.65 -40.71
C ASP A 95 -16.85 12.14 -41.89
N SER A 96 -16.29 11.26 -42.73
CA SER A 96 -17.07 10.54 -43.72
C SER A 96 -17.81 9.42 -43.00
N VAL A 97 -19.07 9.67 -42.65
CA VAL A 97 -20.00 8.70 -42.04
C VAL A 97 -20.00 7.35 -42.78
N HIS A 98 -19.65 7.35 -44.07
CA HIS A 98 -19.55 6.16 -44.92
C HIS A 98 -18.40 5.20 -44.58
N LEU A 99 -17.25 5.67 -44.06
CA LEU A 99 -16.10 4.78 -43.74
C LEU A 99 -16.17 4.16 -42.33
N MET A 100 -17.25 4.41 -41.58
CA MET A 100 -17.38 4.05 -40.16
C MET A 100 -17.98 2.66 -39.92
N ILE A 101 -17.94 1.77 -40.91
CA ILE A 101 -18.55 0.44 -40.77
C ILE A 101 -17.55 -0.53 -40.14
N GLU A 102 -17.94 -1.14 -39.04
CA GLU A 102 -17.09 -2.12 -38.36
C GLU A 102 -16.90 -3.38 -39.25
N PRO A 103 -15.69 -3.95 -39.34
CA PRO A 103 -15.38 -5.09 -40.22
C PRO A 103 -16.28 -6.31 -40.03
N ASP A 104 -16.77 -6.54 -38.80
CA ASP A 104 -17.67 -7.64 -38.48
C ASP A 104 -19.06 -7.47 -39.13
N ILE A 105 -19.53 -6.23 -39.27
CA ILE A 105 -20.80 -5.90 -39.93
C ILE A 105 -20.66 -6.17 -41.43
N ILE A 106 -19.56 -5.74 -42.04
CA ILE A 106 -19.27 -5.98 -43.46
C ILE A 106 -19.25 -7.47 -43.77
N ARG A 107 -18.51 -8.26 -42.95
CA ARG A 107 -18.44 -9.72 -43.12
C ARG A 107 -19.81 -10.37 -43.00
N ARG A 108 -20.63 -9.94 -42.03
CA ARG A 108 -21.98 -10.45 -41.83
C ARG A 108 -22.87 -10.17 -43.04
N SER A 109 -22.90 -8.94 -43.54
CA SER A 109 -23.68 -8.58 -44.73
C SER A 109 -23.22 -9.34 -45.97
N LEU A 110 -21.91 -9.45 -46.21
CA LEU A 110 -21.36 -10.22 -47.35
C LEU A 110 -21.76 -11.69 -47.31
N PHE A 111 -21.63 -12.35 -46.16
CA PHE A 111 -21.97 -13.77 -46.04
C PHE A 111 -23.48 -14.01 -46.06
N GLU A 112 -24.28 -13.11 -45.51
CA GLU A 112 -25.74 -13.18 -45.58
C GLU A 112 -26.24 -12.98 -47.01
N GLU A 113 -25.74 -11.97 -47.72
CA GLU A 113 -26.09 -11.74 -49.13
C GLU A 113 -25.63 -12.90 -50.02
N SER A 114 -24.43 -13.45 -49.79
CA SER A 114 -23.99 -14.66 -50.50
C SER A 114 -24.85 -15.88 -50.21
N SER A 115 -25.47 -15.97 -49.02
CA SER A 115 -26.36 -17.07 -48.67
C SER A 115 -27.75 -16.91 -49.30
N LYS A 116 -28.25 -15.68 -49.46
CA LYS A 116 -29.52 -15.39 -50.13
C LYS A 116 -29.41 -15.55 -51.64
N SER A 117 -28.26 -15.22 -52.18
CA SER A 117 -28.04 -15.00 -53.60
C SER A 117 -27.07 -16.02 -54.17
N ASP A 118 -27.26 -17.33 -53.96
CA ASP A 118 -26.40 -18.45 -54.42
C ASP A 118 -24.87 -18.22 -54.22
N PHE A 119 -24.17 -19.14 -53.56
CA PHE A 119 -22.74 -18.99 -53.22
C PHE A 119 -21.88 -18.39 -54.35
N ALA A 120 -20.92 -17.52 -54.00
CA ALA A 120 -20.03 -16.83 -54.92
C ALA A 120 -19.01 -17.76 -55.62
N LEU A 121 -19.50 -18.68 -56.47
CA LEU A 121 -18.72 -19.68 -57.20
C LEU A 121 -18.09 -19.12 -58.49
N THR A 122 -18.56 -17.98 -58.98
CA THR A 122 -18.02 -17.30 -60.17
C THR A 122 -17.56 -15.88 -59.82
N ILE A 123 -16.61 -15.33 -60.58
CA ILE A 123 -16.10 -13.96 -60.39
C ILE A 123 -17.24 -12.94 -60.57
N LEU A 124 -18.07 -13.11 -61.60
CA LEU A 124 -19.24 -12.26 -61.84
C LEU A 124 -20.18 -12.27 -60.62
N ARG A 125 -20.48 -13.46 -60.07
CA ARG A 125 -21.37 -13.54 -58.91
C ARG A 125 -20.77 -12.93 -57.65
N ARG A 126 -19.46 -13.13 -57.45
CA ARG A 126 -18.72 -12.49 -56.36
C ARG A 126 -18.83 -10.97 -56.45
N GLU A 127 -18.62 -10.40 -57.62
CA GLU A 127 -18.72 -8.95 -57.84
C GLU A 127 -20.15 -8.43 -57.60
N GLU A 128 -21.17 -9.14 -58.06
CA GLU A 128 -22.58 -8.79 -57.82
C GLU A 128 -22.92 -8.75 -56.32
N ILE A 129 -22.46 -9.74 -55.54
CA ILE A 129 -22.69 -9.80 -54.09
C ILE A 129 -21.98 -8.64 -53.38
N ILE A 130 -20.70 -8.38 -53.72
CA ILE A 130 -19.95 -7.26 -53.14
C ILE A 130 -20.62 -5.93 -53.49
N GLN A 131 -21.05 -5.76 -54.74
CA GLN A 131 -21.72 -4.55 -55.19
C GLN A 131 -23.08 -4.34 -54.51
N SER A 132 -23.82 -5.42 -54.24
CA SER A 132 -25.06 -5.38 -53.46
C SER A 132 -24.80 -4.87 -52.05
N VAL A 133 -23.82 -5.45 -51.34
CA VAL A 133 -23.47 -5.03 -49.99
C VAL A 133 -22.92 -3.61 -49.96
N ALA A 134 -22.07 -3.24 -50.92
CA ALA A 134 -21.54 -1.89 -51.05
C ALA A 134 -22.69 -0.85 -51.17
N ARG A 135 -23.72 -1.16 -51.98
CA ARG A 135 -24.93 -0.31 -52.10
C ARG A 135 -25.75 -0.26 -50.82
N GLN A 136 -25.95 -1.40 -50.15
CA GLN A 136 -26.69 -1.46 -48.88
C GLN A 136 -26.02 -0.61 -47.79
N GLN A 137 -24.69 -0.60 -47.79
CA GLN A 137 -23.86 0.04 -46.78
C GLN A 137 -23.43 1.48 -47.17
N GLY A 138 -23.73 1.93 -48.39
CA GLY A 138 -23.40 3.27 -48.88
C GLY A 138 -21.90 3.52 -49.01
N VAL A 139 -21.12 2.49 -49.34
CA VAL A 139 -19.66 2.52 -49.52
C VAL A 139 -19.27 2.02 -50.90
N ASP A 140 -18.03 2.26 -51.33
CA ASP A 140 -17.53 1.67 -52.57
C ASP A 140 -17.20 0.18 -52.40
N LYS A 141 -17.22 -0.57 -53.50
CA LYS A 141 -16.85 -1.99 -53.52
C LYS A 141 -15.42 -2.22 -53.02
N GLU A 142 -14.51 -1.28 -53.30
CA GLU A 142 -13.10 -1.40 -52.90
C GLU A 142 -12.95 -1.18 -51.40
N ASP A 143 -13.71 -0.26 -50.83
CA ASP A 143 -13.76 -0.04 -49.38
C ASP A 143 -14.27 -1.27 -48.64
N VAL A 144 -15.34 -1.91 -49.15
CA VAL A 144 -15.86 -3.18 -48.60
C VAL A 144 -14.76 -4.24 -48.54
N LEU A 145 -14.00 -4.42 -49.62
CA LEU A 145 -12.94 -5.42 -49.70
C LEU A 145 -11.76 -5.10 -48.79
N ASN A 146 -11.36 -3.83 -48.71
CA ASN A 146 -10.26 -3.38 -47.87
C ASN A 146 -10.60 -3.43 -46.38
N GLN A 147 -11.86 -3.16 -46.01
CA GLN A 147 -12.30 -3.05 -44.63
C GLN A 147 -12.71 -4.39 -44.03
N MET A 148 -13.22 -5.34 -44.84
CA MET A 148 -13.72 -6.66 -44.42
C MET A 148 -12.80 -7.41 -43.45
N TRP A 149 -11.49 -7.33 -43.67
CA TRP A 149 -10.46 -8.04 -42.88
C TRP A 149 -9.48 -7.10 -42.20
N SER A 150 -9.79 -5.81 -42.12
CA SER A 150 -8.90 -4.79 -41.55
C SER A 150 -8.66 -4.95 -40.04
N ASP A 151 -9.50 -5.73 -39.36
CA ASP A 151 -9.38 -6.10 -37.94
C ASP A 151 -8.48 -7.31 -37.68
N LEU A 152 -8.04 -8.03 -38.72
CA LEU A 152 -7.06 -9.12 -38.57
C LEU A 152 -5.67 -8.57 -38.28
N ASP A 153 -4.94 -9.23 -37.38
CA ASP A 153 -3.60 -8.79 -36.91
C ASP A 153 -2.62 -8.52 -38.07
N GLU A 154 -2.61 -9.38 -39.10
CA GLU A 154 -1.78 -9.24 -40.30
C GLU A 154 -2.13 -8.00 -41.16
N ASN A 155 -3.38 -7.54 -41.10
CA ASN A 155 -3.86 -6.40 -41.89
C ASN A 155 -3.81 -5.07 -41.13
N LEU A 156 -3.50 -5.10 -39.82
CA LEU A 156 -3.31 -3.87 -39.07
C LEU A 156 -2.14 -3.06 -39.64
N VAL A 157 -2.29 -1.75 -39.66
CA VAL A 157 -1.31 -0.83 -40.25
C VAL A 157 -0.49 -0.19 -39.14
N LEU A 158 0.82 -0.10 -39.35
CA LEU A 158 1.74 0.53 -38.41
C LEU A 158 1.57 2.06 -38.42
N ASP A 159 1.01 2.62 -37.34
CA ASP A 159 0.73 4.06 -37.23
C ASP A 159 1.84 4.83 -36.51
N ASN A 160 2.36 4.27 -35.42
CA ASN A 160 3.43 4.88 -34.63
C ASN A 160 4.49 3.83 -34.26
N PHE A 161 5.75 4.27 -34.27
CA PHE A 161 6.89 3.48 -33.81
C PHE A 161 7.78 4.33 -32.90
N ASP A 162 7.95 3.90 -31.64
CA ASP A 162 8.89 4.51 -30.70
C ASP A 162 10.31 3.95 -30.89
N GLY A 163 11.07 4.63 -31.74
CA GLY A 163 12.41 4.25 -32.17
C GLY A 163 13.38 3.98 -31.01
N ILE A 164 14.31 3.06 -31.24
CA ILE A 164 15.27 2.59 -30.24
C ILE A 164 16.61 2.32 -30.92
N THR A 165 17.71 2.69 -30.27
CA THR A 165 19.04 2.38 -30.83
C THR A 165 19.36 0.89 -30.69
N PRO A 166 20.14 0.28 -31.61
CA PRO A 166 20.45 -1.15 -31.58
C PRO A 166 21.06 -1.65 -30.25
N ALA A 167 22.03 -0.91 -29.68
CA ALA A 167 22.66 -1.28 -28.41
C ALA A 167 21.66 -1.35 -27.24
N ILE A 168 20.76 -0.37 -27.18
CA ILE A 168 19.69 -0.28 -26.17
C ILE A 168 18.68 -1.42 -26.35
N LEU A 169 18.37 -1.81 -27.59
CA LEU A 169 17.48 -2.94 -27.89
C LEU A 169 18.09 -4.27 -27.46
N VAL A 170 19.38 -4.50 -27.74
CA VAL A 170 20.11 -5.70 -27.30
C VAL A 170 20.15 -5.78 -25.76
N ALA A 171 20.44 -4.67 -25.08
CA ALA A 171 20.41 -4.63 -23.61
C ALA A 171 19.01 -4.90 -23.04
N SER A 172 17.95 -4.44 -23.73
CA SER A 172 16.55 -4.72 -23.37
C SER A 172 16.20 -6.19 -23.59
N TYR A 173 16.72 -6.80 -24.66
CA TYR A 173 16.53 -8.21 -24.97
C TYR A 173 17.19 -9.13 -23.94
N ASN A 174 18.42 -8.82 -23.55
CA ASN A 174 19.13 -9.55 -22.49
C ASN A 174 18.37 -9.50 -21.15
N LEU A 175 17.84 -8.32 -20.79
CA LEU A 175 16.97 -8.19 -19.62
C LEU A 175 15.69 -9.03 -19.78
N ALA A 176 15.05 -8.97 -20.94
CA ALA A 176 13.82 -9.70 -21.22
C ALA A 176 14.01 -11.21 -21.14
N LEU A 177 15.16 -11.74 -21.53
CA LEU A 177 15.54 -13.15 -21.36
C LEU A 177 15.58 -13.56 -19.89
N ILE A 178 16.22 -12.75 -19.03
CA ILE A 178 16.29 -13.02 -17.59
C ILE A 178 14.88 -12.98 -16.99
N GLN A 179 14.10 -11.94 -17.29
CA GLN A 179 12.73 -11.82 -16.78
C GLN A 179 11.86 -13.04 -17.18
N THR A 180 11.96 -13.48 -18.44
CA THR A 180 11.22 -14.65 -18.94
C THR A 180 11.70 -15.94 -18.28
N LEU A 181 13.00 -16.09 -18.03
CA LEU A 181 13.56 -17.25 -17.31
C LEU A 181 13.01 -17.33 -15.87
N LEU A 182 12.96 -16.19 -15.17
CA LEU A 182 12.48 -16.10 -13.78
C LEU A 182 10.99 -16.45 -13.64
N PHE A 183 10.20 -16.39 -14.71
CA PHE A 183 8.80 -16.83 -14.69
C PHE A 183 8.63 -18.32 -14.33
N SER A 184 9.67 -19.11 -14.56
CA SER A 184 9.72 -20.55 -14.25
C SER A 184 10.49 -20.85 -12.96
N CYS A 185 10.76 -19.85 -12.10
CA CYS A 185 11.48 -20.07 -10.85
C CYS A 185 10.57 -20.53 -9.69
N THR A 186 11.10 -21.36 -8.81
CA THR A 186 10.48 -21.73 -7.52
C THR A 186 10.89 -20.80 -6.39
N THR A 187 12.13 -20.33 -6.44
CA THR A 187 12.72 -19.44 -5.45
C THR A 187 13.72 -18.54 -6.17
N LEU A 188 13.77 -17.28 -5.74
CA LEU A 188 14.69 -16.27 -6.22
C LEU A 188 15.39 -15.64 -5.00
N GLN A 189 16.71 -15.73 -4.95
CA GLN A 189 17.56 -15.09 -3.96
C GLN A 189 18.31 -13.93 -4.59
N VAL A 190 18.28 -12.80 -3.93
CA VAL A 190 18.98 -11.58 -4.32
C VAL A 190 19.88 -11.19 -3.17
N ALA A 191 21.20 -11.30 -3.37
CA ALA A 191 22.16 -10.77 -2.41
C ALA A 191 22.59 -9.38 -2.86
N LEU A 192 22.44 -8.41 -1.95
CA LEU A 192 22.81 -7.02 -2.18
C LEU A 192 23.97 -6.69 -1.24
N HIS A 193 25.05 -6.18 -1.82
CA HIS A 193 26.24 -5.78 -1.06
C HIS A 193 26.26 -4.26 -0.96
N GLY A 194 26.35 -3.75 0.27
CA GLY A 194 26.55 -2.33 0.54
C GLY A 194 25.28 -1.46 0.73
N GLY A 195 25.40 -0.53 1.69
CA GLY A 195 24.65 0.73 1.75
C GLY A 195 23.12 0.65 1.83
N SER A 196 22.45 1.67 1.26
CA SER A 196 21.00 1.88 1.27
C SER A 196 20.26 1.19 0.12
N SER A 197 20.98 0.54 -0.80
CA SER A 197 20.42 -0.12 -2.00
C SER A 197 19.44 -1.24 -1.64
N TRP A 198 19.70 -1.98 -0.55
CA TRP A 198 18.78 -3.03 -0.09
C TRP A 198 17.45 -2.47 0.40
N LYS A 199 17.43 -1.28 1.02
CA LYS A 199 16.18 -0.62 1.45
C LYS A 199 15.33 -0.26 0.23
N ARG A 200 15.97 0.24 -0.85
CA ARG A 200 15.30 0.56 -2.12
C ARG A 200 14.67 -0.69 -2.76
N VAL A 201 15.45 -1.77 -2.91
CA VAL A 201 14.94 -3.02 -3.48
C VAL A 201 13.84 -3.61 -2.62
N LEU A 202 13.98 -3.60 -1.28
CA LEU A 202 12.95 -4.09 -0.39
C LEU A 202 11.65 -3.29 -0.49
N ARG A 203 11.74 -1.96 -0.59
CA ARG A 203 10.58 -1.11 -0.83
C ARG A 203 9.87 -1.50 -2.12
N ASP A 204 10.61 -1.76 -3.19
CA ASP A 204 10.04 -2.24 -4.45
C ASP A 204 9.42 -3.66 -4.32
N VAL A 205 10.02 -4.55 -3.52
CA VAL A 205 9.45 -5.87 -3.19
C VAL A 205 8.09 -5.71 -2.48
N LYS A 206 8.03 -4.83 -1.47
CA LYS A 206 6.81 -4.53 -0.70
C LYS A 206 5.73 -3.88 -1.56
N ARG A 207 6.10 -2.87 -2.36
CA ARG A 207 5.25 -2.19 -3.35
C ARG A 207 4.52 -3.15 -4.28
N VAL A 208 5.24 -4.18 -4.73
CA VAL A 208 4.72 -5.18 -5.65
C VAL A 208 3.97 -6.30 -4.89
N GLY A 209 4.10 -6.36 -3.57
CA GLY A 209 3.37 -7.27 -2.69
C GLY A 209 3.93 -8.70 -2.69
N LEU A 210 5.20 -8.89 -3.04
CA LEU A 210 5.83 -10.20 -3.16
C LEU A 210 6.05 -10.86 -1.79
N MET A 211 6.07 -12.20 -1.77
CA MET A 211 6.42 -12.96 -0.58
C MET A 211 7.92 -13.03 -0.43
N TYR A 212 8.43 -12.47 0.67
CA TYR A 212 9.86 -12.31 0.89
C TYR A 212 10.31 -12.73 2.29
N ASN A 213 11.60 -13.01 2.41
CA ASN A 213 12.29 -13.29 3.65
C ASN A 213 13.69 -12.68 3.59
N ILE A 214 14.07 -11.91 4.62
CA ILE A 214 15.35 -11.22 4.69
C ILE A 214 16.25 -11.94 5.70
N ARG A 215 17.50 -12.12 5.31
CA ARG A 215 18.57 -12.58 6.20
C ARG A 215 19.77 -11.65 6.00
N ASN A 216 20.36 -11.21 7.10
CA ASN A 216 21.68 -10.64 7.08
C ASN A 216 22.67 -11.80 7.08
N GLN A 217 23.69 -11.71 6.24
CA GLN A 217 24.81 -12.62 6.26
C GLN A 217 26.03 -11.79 6.61
N PRO A 218 26.61 -11.96 7.81
CA PRO A 218 27.87 -11.32 8.14
C PRO A 218 28.92 -11.87 7.16
N SER A 219 29.58 -10.98 6.41
CA SER A 219 30.62 -11.42 5.49
C SER A 219 31.86 -11.81 6.30
N THR A 220 32.06 -13.10 6.52
CA THR A 220 33.31 -13.63 7.10
C THR A 220 34.28 -13.92 5.97
N LEU A 221 34.87 -12.88 5.38
CA LEU A 221 36.12 -13.05 4.64
C LEU A 221 37.26 -12.97 5.65
N VAL A 222 37.73 -14.14 6.08
CA VAL A 222 39.01 -14.24 6.81
C VAL A 222 40.11 -14.06 5.78
N ASP A 223 40.65 -12.85 5.67
CA ASP A 223 41.92 -12.65 5.01
C ASP A 223 43.00 -13.38 5.82
N ARG A 224 43.48 -14.52 5.31
CA ARG A 224 44.50 -15.35 5.97
C ARG A 224 45.88 -14.68 5.99
N THR A 225 46.04 -13.47 5.46
CA THR A 225 47.35 -12.82 5.34
C THR A 225 47.54 -11.55 6.17
N SER A 226 46.50 -10.99 6.78
CA SER A 226 46.64 -9.85 7.69
C SER A 226 45.82 -10.04 8.97
N LYS A 227 46.46 -9.92 10.14
CA LYS A 227 45.84 -9.88 11.47
C LYS A 227 45.02 -8.60 11.69
N ASN A 228 44.22 -8.18 10.73
CA ASN A 228 43.30 -7.07 10.86
C ASN A 228 42.00 -7.46 10.17
N THR A 229 41.02 -7.87 10.98
CA THR A 229 39.67 -8.22 10.53
C THR A 229 38.97 -6.93 10.07
N ILE A 230 39.08 -6.60 8.79
CA ILE A 230 38.33 -5.49 8.19
C ILE A 230 36.94 -6.04 7.87
N TYR A 231 35.92 -5.61 8.63
CA TYR A 231 34.52 -5.89 8.34
C TYR A 231 34.15 -5.18 7.03
N HIS A 232 34.13 -5.90 5.91
CA HIS A 232 33.44 -5.45 4.71
C HIS A 232 31.93 -5.73 4.86
N GLY A 233 31.10 -4.73 4.54
CA GLY A 233 29.75 -4.56 5.07
C GLY A 233 28.75 -5.72 4.97
N ASP A 234 27.72 -5.65 5.80
CA ASP A 234 26.63 -6.62 5.90
C ASP A 234 26.03 -6.95 4.52
N THR A 235 26.07 -8.23 4.15
CA THR A 235 25.41 -8.70 2.93
C THR A 235 23.97 -9.04 3.28
N VAL A 236 23.02 -8.33 2.67
CA VAL A 236 21.59 -8.58 2.89
C VAL A 236 21.09 -9.51 1.79
N VAL A 237 20.63 -10.70 2.17
CA VAL A 237 20.05 -11.69 1.27
C VAL A 237 18.53 -11.65 1.37
N CYS A 238 17.89 -11.20 0.29
CA CYS A 238 16.44 -11.23 0.14
C CYS A 238 16.04 -12.49 -0.64
N SER A 239 15.36 -13.42 0.03
CA SER A 239 14.76 -14.61 -0.59
C SER A 239 13.30 -14.33 -0.93
N LEU A 240 12.92 -14.56 -2.17
CA LEU A 240 11.59 -14.40 -2.72
C LEU A 240 11.04 -15.76 -3.15
N ASP A 241 9.79 -16.03 -2.82
CA ASP A 241 9.10 -17.18 -3.40
C ASP A 241 8.86 -16.91 -4.88
N GLY A 242 9.09 -17.91 -5.73
CA GLY A 242 8.95 -17.81 -7.18
C GLY A 242 7.56 -18.17 -7.69
N PRO A 243 7.24 -17.88 -8.97
CA PRO A 243 5.90 -18.09 -9.51
C PRO A 243 5.48 -19.55 -9.55
N GLN A 244 6.41 -20.48 -9.70
CA GLN A 244 6.11 -21.92 -9.71
C GLN A 244 5.73 -22.48 -8.34
N SER A 245 5.94 -21.71 -7.26
CA SER A 245 5.49 -22.07 -5.92
C SER A 245 4.01 -21.71 -5.68
N MET A 246 3.35 -21.05 -6.65
CA MET A 246 1.95 -20.62 -6.57
C MET A 246 1.02 -21.58 -7.29
N PHE A 247 -0.18 -21.83 -6.73
CA PHE A 247 -1.22 -22.63 -7.40
C PHE A 247 -2.13 -21.81 -8.32
N LYS A 248 -2.24 -20.50 -8.09
CA LYS A 248 -3.03 -19.52 -8.87
C LYS A 248 -2.26 -18.21 -9.00
N MET A 249 -2.68 -17.37 -9.96
CA MET A 249 -2.10 -16.04 -10.21
C MET A 249 -0.59 -16.07 -10.50
N THR A 250 -0.10 -17.20 -10.99
CA THR A 250 1.31 -17.41 -11.36
C THR A 250 1.78 -16.35 -12.35
N GLU A 251 0.92 -15.95 -13.30
CA GLU A 251 1.24 -14.93 -14.30
C GLU A 251 1.37 -13.52 -13.72
N ILE A 252 0.42 -13.14 -12.85
CA ILE A 252 0.42 -11.83 -12.18
C ILE A 252 1.64 -11.74 -11.26
N TYR A 253 1.88 -12.78 -10.48
CA TYR A 253 3.01 -12.88 -9.55
C TYR A 253 4.37 -12.93 -10.29
N GLY A 254 4.46 -13.65 -11.40
CA GLY A 254 5.65 -13.68 -12.25
C GLY A 254 5.95 -12.33 -12.90
N THR A 255 4.91 -11.60 -13.32
CA THR A 255 5.06 -10.24 -13.86
C THR A 255 5.54 -9.28 -12.77
N ALA A 256 5.05 -9.46 -11.54
CA ALA A 256 5.51 -8.75 -10.36
C ALA A 256 7.01 -8.95 -10.08
N ILE A 257 7.51 -10.20 -10.11
CA ILE A 257 8.95 -10.49 -10.01
C ILE A 257 9.75 -9.84 -11.14
N ALA A 258 9.26 -9.93 -12.39
CA ALA A 258 9.94 -9.33 -13.53
C ALA A 258 10.09 -7.81 -13.43
N LYS A 259 9.14 -7.12 -12.80
CA LYS A 259 9.18 -5.67 -12.52
C LYS A 259 10.22 -5.29 -11.46
N LEU A 260 10.64 -6.22 -10.60
CA LEU A 260 11.65 -5.97 -9.57
C LEU A 260 13.07 -5.94 -10.16
N LEU A 261 13.32 -6.71 -11.22
CA LEU A 261 14.65 -6.91 -11.77
C LEU A 261 15.36 -5.61 -12.18
N PRO A 262 14.72 -4.63 -12.86
CA PRO A 262 15.31 -3.31 -13.13
C PRO A 262 15.82 -2.59 -11.87
N SER A 263 15.11 -2.73 -10.75
CA SER A 263 15.52 -2.12 -9.48
C SER A 263 16.78 -2.78 -8.91
N ILE A 264 16.84 -4.12 -8.97
CA ILE A 264 17.98 -4.93 -8.51
C ILE A 264 19.22 -4.61 -9.33
N ILE A 265 19.14 -4.63 -10.67
CA ILE A 265 20.31 -4.42 -11.55
C ILE A 265 20.88 -3.00 -11.43
N SER A 266 20.07 -2.04 -10.98
CA SER A 266 20.48 -0.66 -10.72
C SER A 266 21.28 -0.50 -9.42
N ALA A 267 21.43 -1.55 -8.62
CA ALA A 267 22.23 -1.52 -7.40
C ALA A 267 23.76 -1.54 -7.71
N GLU A 268 24.55 -1.03 -6.77
CA GLU A 268 26.01 -0.94 -6.91
C GLU A 268 26.68 -2.31 -7.01
N SER A 269 26.25 -3.26 -6.18
CA SER A 269 26.68 -4.66 -6.25
C SER A 269 25.50 -5.57 -5.94
N TRP A 270 25.25 -6.53 -6.84
CA TRP A 270 24.14 -7.47 -6.73
C TRP A 270 24.56 -8.84 -7.25
N SER A 271 24.02 -9.88 -6.63
CA SER A 271 24.04 -11.23 -7.18
C SER A 271 22.65 -11.84 -7.08
N LEU A 272 22.30 -12.63 -8.09
CA LEU A 272 20.99 -13.23 -8.25
C LEU A 272 21.17 -14.73 -8.42
N GLN A 273 20.44 -15.50 -7.63
CA GLN A 273 20.37 -16.94 -7.71
C GLN A 273 18.91 -17.38 -7.78
N ALA A 274 18.56 -18.19 -8.77
CA ALA A 274 17.19 -18.67 -8.94
C ALA A 274 17.16 -20.15 -9.26
N TRP A 275 16.16 -20.84 -8.75
CA TRP A 275 15.93 -22.25 -9.06
C TRP A 275 14.80 -22.38 -10.06
N ILE A 276 15.12 -22.87 -11.26
CA ILE A 276 14.23 -22.89 -12.42
C ILE A 276 13.74 -24.32 -12.66
N ILE A 277 12.42 -24.52 -12.75
CA ILE A 277 11.85 -25.78 -13.19
C ILE A 277 11.55 -25.71 -14.67
N ARG A 278 12.07 -26.67 -15.44
CA ARG A 278 11.75 -26.79 -16.87
C ARG A 278 11.42 -28.24 -17.22
N LYS A 279 10.46 -28.42 -18.13
CA LYS A 279 10.17 -29.71 -18.75
C LYS A 279 11.23 -29.97 -19.82
N SER A 280 12.02 -31.03 -19.64
CA SER A 280 12.88 -31.61 -20.67
C SER A 280 12.14 -32.75 -21.34
N VAL A 281 12.28 -32.87 -22.66
CA VAL A 281 11.70 -33.95 -23.47
C VAL A 281 12.19 -35.33 -23.01
N SER A 282 13.42 -35.41 -22.49
CA SER A 282 14.09 -36.68 -22.14
C SER A 282 13.99 -37.10 -20.67
N VAL A 283 13.84 -36.15 -19.73
CA VAL A 283 13.96 -36.42 -18.27
C VAL A 283 12.70 -35.95 -17.50
N GLY A 284 11.69 -35.42 -18.19
CA GLY A 284 10.51 -34.85 -17.53
C GLY A 284 10.83 -33.50 -16.87
N ARG A 285 10.29 -33.24 -15.68
CA ARG A 285 10.55 -31.98 -14.96
C ARG A 285 11.87 -32.06 -14.21
N LYS A 286 12.79 -31.15 -14.53
CA LYS A 286 14.07 -31.02 -13.82
C LYS A 286 14.22 -29.60 -13.27
N MET A 287 14.87 -29.52 -12.11
CA MET A 287 15.27 -28.28 -11.46
C MET A 287 16.69 -27.93 -11.87
N TYR A 288 16.88 -26.67 -12.25
CA TYR A 288 18.14 -26.09 -12.67
C TYR A 288 18.46 -24.89 -11.78
N GLU A 289 19.74 -24.59 -11.64
CA GLU A 289 20.23 -23.43 -10.92
C GLU A 289 20.67 -22.35 -11.92
N PHE A 290 20.15 -21.15 -11.76
CA PHE A 290 20.57 -19.96 -12.48
C PHE A 290 21.28 -19.04 -11.50
N HIS A 291 22.49 -18.60 -11.86
CA HIS A 291 23.24 -17.62 -11.10
C HIS A 291 23.77 -16.54 -12.05
N ILE A 292 23.66 -15.28 -11.64
CA ILE A 292 24.22 -14.13 -12.35
C ILE A 292 24.61 -13.06 -11.34
N SER A 293 25.81 -12.52 -11.48
CA SER A 293 26.36 -11.41 -10.70
C SER A 293 26.46 -10.17 -11.58
N LYS A 294 26.75 -9.01 -10.98
CA LYS A 294 27.01 -7.78 -11.75
C LYS A 294 28.26 -7.93 -12.63
N GLU A 295 29.25 -8.67 -12.15
CA GLU A 295 30.54 -8.89 -12.83
C GLU A 295 30.39 -9.79 -14.06
N ASP A 296 29.48 -10.76 -14.00
CA ASP A 296 29.21 -11.71 -15.09
C ASP A 296 28.12 -11.22 -16.06
N ALA A 297 27.34 -10.21 -15.67
CA ALA A 297 26.21 -9.75 -16.45
C ALA A 297 26.64 -8.95 -17.70
N PRO A 298 26.02 -9.19 -18.87
CA PRO A 298 26.20 -8.31 -20.02
C PRO A 298 25.60 -6.93 -19.74
N GLN A 299 25.69 -6.00 -20.69
CA GLN A 299 24.96 -4.75 -20.60
C GLN A 299 23.44 -5.05 -20.48
N LEU A 300 22.87 -4.73 -19.31
CA LEU A 300 21.44 -4.84 -19.03
C LEU A 300 20.86 -3.44 -18.97
N MET A 301 19.71 -3.23 -19.63
CA MET A 301 19.01 -1.96 -19.51
C MET A 301 18.38 -1.83 -18.12
N ALA A 302 18.93 -0.95 -17.28
CA ALA A 302 18.13 -0.33 -16.23
C ALA A 302 17.12 0.60 -16.92
N LEU A 303 15.82 0.30 -16.85
CA LEU A 303 14.78 1.06 -17.57
C LEU A 303 14.96 2.58 -17.38
N PRO A 304 14.99 3.39 -18.48
CA PRO A 304 14.95 4.84 -18.40
C PRO A 304 13.53 5.27 -17.97
N GLY A 305 13.31 5.26 -16.66
CA GLY A 305 12.03 5.56 -16.02
C GLY A 305 12.11 5.49 -14.50
N HIS A 306 13.06 4.72 -13.96
CA HIS A 306 13.41 4.76 -12.53
C HIS A 306 14.42 5.86 -12.18
N ASN A 307 15.09 6.45 -13.18
CA ASN A 307 15.99 7.61 -13.03
C ASN A 307 15.33 8.94 -13.42
N ASN A 308 14.02 8.96 -13.74
CA ASN A 308 13.26 10.20 -13.86
C ASN A 308 12.97 10.76 -12.45
N SER A 309 14.05 11.23 -11.84
CA SER A 309 14.12 12.59 -11.36
C SER A 309 13.67 13.58 -12.45
N LYS A 310 12.39 13.54 -12.84
CA LYS A 310 11.66 14.81 -12.88
C LYS A 310 11.95 15.39 -11.51
N LYS A 311 12.61 16.55 -11.49
CA LYS A 311 12.72 17.42 -10.32
C LYS A 311 11.30 17.62 -9.78
N ILE A 312 10.82 16.66 -9.00
CA ILE A 312 9.81 16.86 -7.97
C ILE A 312 10.56 17.77 -7.03
N THR A 313 10.27 19.06 -7.19
CA THR A 313 10.69 20.13 -6.31
C THR A 313 10.78 19.59 -4.89
N ALA A 314 11.98 19.66 -4.32
CA ALA A 314 12.27 19.28 -2.95
C ALA A 314 11.37 20.11 -2.01
N LYS A 315 10.18 19.59 -1.74
CA LYS A 315 9.30 19.92 -0.62
C LYS A 315 8.64 18.61 -0.20
N SER A 316 9.12 18.10 0.93
CA SER A 316 8.53 17.07 1.80
C SER A 316 7.22 16.42 1.33
N GLY A 317 7.22 15.11 1.06
CA GLY A 317 6.00 14.34 0.85
C GLY A 317 6.24 13.00 0.15
N SER A 318 6.66 12.00 0.93
CA SER A 318 6.76 10.57 0.60
C SER A 318 5.78 10.05 -0.46
N SER A 319 6.26 9.54 -1.60
CA SER A 319 5.43 8.70 -2.47
C SER A 319 5.03 7.44 -1.70
N PHE A 320 3.76 7.06 -1.75
CA PHE A 320 3.33 5.77 -1.20
C PHE A 320 3.78 4.63 -2.12
N ASP A 321 4.12 3.50 -1.53
CA ASP A 321 4.69 2.37 -2.25
C ASP A 321 3.57 1.58 -2.92
N SER A 322 2.46 1.37 -2.23
CA SER A 322 1.22 0.85 -2.82
C SER A 322 0.05 1.83 -2.69
N THR A 323 -0.88 1.75 -3.65
CA THR A 323 -2.17 2.48 -3.57
C THR A 323 -2.99 2.06 -2.34
N VAL A 324 -2.70 0.89 -1.78
CA VAL A 324 -3.37 0.34 -0.58
C VAL A 324 -2.86 1.04 0.67
N GLU A 325 -1.54 1.15 0.84
CA GLU A 325 -0.90 1.88 1.94
C GLU A 325 -1.26 3.36 1.93
N GLU A 326 -1.30 3.98 0.75
CA GLU A 326 -1.74 5.37 0.58
C GLU A 326 -3.17 5.58 1.10
N LYS A 327 -4.10 4.77 0.58
CA LYS A 327 -5.50 4.82 1.01
C LYS A 327 -5.63 4.54 2.50
N PHE A 328 -4.82 3.65 3.04
CA PHE A 328 -4.80 3.35 4.47
C PHE A 328 -4.35 4.56 5.29
N ALA A 329 -3.19 5.13 4.98
CA ALA A 329 -2.63 6.25 5.73
C ALA A 329 -3.52 7.48 5.69
N ILE A 330 -4.05 7.83 4.51
CA ILE A 330 -4.98 8.96 4.33
C ILE A 330 -6.23 8.74 5.19
N LYS A 331 -6.86 7.55 5.11
CA LYS A 331 -8.05 7.25 5.90
C LYS A 331 -7.75 7.26 7.40
N PHE A 332 -6.61 6.71 7.84
CA PHE A 332 -6.24 6.69 9.25
C PHE A 332 -6.07 8.10 9.82
N GLN A 333 -5.38 8.99 9.08
CA GLN A 333 -5.17 10.39 9.49
C GLN A 333 -6.49 11.16 9.61
N GLN A 334 -7.50 10.85 8.79
CA GLN A 334 -8.83 11.47 8.87
C GLN A 334 -9.56 11.19 10.20
N PHE A 335 -9.31 10.04 10.84
CA PHE A 335 -9.98 9.69 12.10
C PHE A 335 -9.46 10.43 13.34
N ARG A 336 -8.34 11.18 13.22
CA ARG A 336 -7.75 11.99 14.31
C ARG A 336 -7.72 11.27 15.67
N THR A 337 -7.18 10.05 15.69
CA THR A 337 -7.18 9.18 16.87
C THR A 337 -6.24 9.64 17.98
N GLY A 338 -5.32 10.57 17.71
CA GLY A 338 -4.24 10.98 18.61
C GLY A 338 -3.02 10.06 18.59
N TRP A 339 -3.05 8.99 17.80
CA TRP A 339 -1.91 8.09 17.57
C TRP A 339 -1.03 8.62 16.43
N THR A 340 0.29 8.62 16.64
CA THR A 340 1.24 9.00 15.59
C THR A 340 1.46 7.81 14.66
N LEU A 341 1.14 7.99 13.38
CA LEU A 341 1.37 6.97 12.35
C LEU A 341 2.75 7.20 11.72
N ILE A 342 3.69 6.30 12.01
CA ILE A 342 5.03 6.28 11.42
C ILE A 342 5.05 5.24 10.29
N ARG A 343 5.54 5.64 9.13
CA ARG A 343 5.71 4.78 7.94
C ARG A 343 7.10 4.17 7.93
N GLU A 344 7.21 2.96 7.37
CA GLU A 344 8.49 2.23 7.22
C GLU A 344 9.36 2.33 8.49
N PRO A 345 8.86 1.91 9.67
CA PRO A 345 9.61 1.98 10.91
C PRO A 345 10.93 1.18 10.82
N ASP A 346 11.86 1.47 11.73
CA ASP A 346 13.14 0.79 11.76
C ASP A 346 12.99 -0.75 11.84
N PRO A 347 13.86 -1.51 11.15
CA PRO A 347 13.82 -2.96 11.16
C PRO A 347 13.89 -3.54 12.58
N ILE A 348 13.02 -4.49 12.87
CA ILE A 348 13.09 -5.30 14.08
C ILE A 348 14.09 -6.44 13.83
N ILE A 349 15.26 -6.35 14.46
CA ILE A 349 16.31 -7.38 14.36
C ILE A 349 15.94 -8.57 15.25
N LEU A 350 16.13 -9.77 14.71
CA LEU A 350 15.84 -11.06 15.36
C LEU A 350 17.13 -11.83 15.65
N ASP A 351 17.04 -12.77 16.60
CA ASP A 351 18.07 -13.79 16.78
C ASP A 351 18.30 -14.58 15.48
N ASN A 352 19.57 -14.89 15.17
CA ASN A 352 20.04 -15.54 13.94
C ASN A 352 19.93 -14.69 12.66
N ASP A 353 20.32 -13.42 12.72
CA ASP A 353 20.49 -12.53 11.56
C ASP A 353 19.24 -12.35 10.68
N LYS A 354 18.05 -12.50 11.24
CA LYS A 354 16.78 -12.25 10.51
C LYS A 354 16.27 -10.86 10.86
N ALA A 355 15.69 -10.17 9.88
CA ALA A 355 15.05 -8.88 10.08
C ALA A 355 13.55 -8.97 9.75
N PHE A 356 12.73 -8.30 10.54
CA PHE A 356 11.31 -8.06 10.25
C PHE A 356 11.07 -6.57 10.10
N ILE A 357 10.49 -6.16 8.98
CA ILE A 357 10.28 -4.74 8.66
C ILE A 357 8.77 -4.53 8.49
N PRO A 358 8.08 -3.89 9.44
CA PRO A 358 6.67 -3.54 9.30
C PRO A 358 6.44 -2.45 8.24
N ASP A 359 5.20 -2.28 7.78
CA ASP A 359 4.82 -1.16 6.90
C ASP A 359 4.48 0.11 7.69
N PHE A 360 3.78 -0.06 8.81
CA PHE A 360 3.36 1.04 9.68
C PHE A 360 3.65 0.73 11.15
N MET A 361 3.86 1.80 11.93
CA MET A 361 3.90 1.79 13.38
C MET A 361 2.96 2.86 13.91
N PHE A 362 2.12 2.51 14.88
CA PHE A 362 1.33 3.43 15.69
C PHE A 362 2.06 3.66 17.00
N GLU A 363 2.31 4.91 17.35
CA GLU A 363 2.97 5.28 18.60
C GLU A 363 2.13 6.27 19.41
N ARG A 364 1.86 5.92 20.67
CA ARG A 364 1.23 6.78 21.69
C ARG A 364 1.52 6.24 23.09
N TYR A 365 1.67 7.12 24.07
CA TYR A 365 1.98 6.75 25.47
C TYR A 365 3.22 5.83 25.63
N GLY A 366 4.20 5.93 24.74
CA GLY A 366 5.36 5.03 24.72
C GLY A 366 5.05 3.60 24.27
N ARG A 367 3.81 3.30 23.87
CA ARG A 367 3.41 2.02 23.26
C ARG A 367 3.61 2.09 21.75
N ARG A 368 4.21 1.03 21.19
CA ARG A 368 4.44 0.85 19.76
C ARG A 368 3.67 -0.36 19.27
N ILE A 369 2.81 -0.15 18.29
CA ILE A 369 1.98 -1.19 17.67
C ILE A 369 2.31 -1.20 16.19
N TYR A 370 2.57 -2.36 15.63
CA TYR A 370 2.97 -2.46 14.22
C TYR A 370 1.83 -2.97 13.35
N LEU A 371 1.85 -2.62 12.06
CA LEU A 371 0.97 -3.16 11.05
C LEU A 371 1.78 -3.55 9.82
N GLU A 372 1.53 -4.75 9.34
CA GLU A 372 2.07 -5.27 8.09
C GLU A 372 0.90 -5.56 7.13
N ILE A 373 0.96 -4.97 5.94
CA ILE A 373 0.00 -5.16 4.85
C ILE A 373 0.59 -6.17 3.87
N VAL A 374 0.05 -7.39 3.88
CA VAL A 374 0.46 -8.46 2.98
C VAL A 374 -0.36 -8.43 1.70
N GLY A 375 0.36 -8.37 0.57
CA GLY A 375 -0.19 -8.50 -0.78
C GLY A 375 -0.46 -9.96 -1.13
N PHE A 376 0.43 -10.59 -1.90
CA PHE A 376 0.35 -12.02 -2.21
C PHE A 376 0.71 -12.86 -1.00
N TRP A 377 -0.01 -13.97 -0.80
CA TRP A 377 0.27 -14.85 0.34
C TRP A 377 -0.18 -16.30 0.10
N THR A 378 0.56 -17.21 0.73
CA THR A 378 0.18 -18.61 0.97
C THR A 378 -0.04 -18.83 2.46
N THR A 379 -0.72 -19.92 2.81
CA THR A 379 -0.89 -20.34 4.19
C THR A 379 0.46 -20.53 4.88
N GLU A 380 1.36 -21.25 4.22
CA GLU A 380 2.69 -21.58 4.71
C GLU A 380 3.52 -20.31 4.92
N TYR A 381 3.40 -19.31 4.03
CA TYR A 381 4.08 -18.02 4.17
C TYR A 381 3.61 -17.27 5.41
N ILE A 382 2.30 -17.18 5.64
CA ILE A 382 1.73 -16.48 6.80
C ILE A 382 2.08 -17.23 8.09
N GLU A 383 1.99 -18.55 8.13
CA GLU A 383 2.40 -19.37 9.28
C GLU A 383 3.88 -19.16 9.63
N GLN A 384 4.76 -19.14 8.62
CA GLN A 384 6.17 -18.84 8.83
C GLN A 384 6.40 -17.41 9.33
N LYS A 385 5.62 -16.43 8.86
CA LYS A 385 5.71 -15.04 9.29
C LYS A 385 5.26 -14.91 10.75
N ILE A 386 4.11 -15.48 11.11
CA ILE A 386 3.60 -15.51 12.49
C ILE A 386 4.57 -16.23 13.42
N GLY A 387 5.10 -17.38 13.01
CA GLY A 387 6.10 -18.13 13.79
C GLY A 387 7.42 -17.38 13.99
N LYS A 388 7.73 -16.37 13.17
CA LYS A 388 8.83 -15.43 13.46
C LYS A 388 8.39 -14.38 14.48
N LEU A 389 7.18 -13.83 14.34
CA LEU A 389 6.62 -12.80 15.24
C LEU A 389 6.50 -13.28 16.69
N THR A 390 6.04 -14.52 16.91
CA THR A 390 5.93 -15.12 18.24
C THR A 390 7.30 -15.28 18.93
N ARG A 391 8.35 -15.57 18.16
CA ARG A 391 9.72 -15.67 18.68
C ARG A 391 10.27 -14.31 19.11
N ILE A 392 9.97 -13.24 18.36
CA ILE A 392 10.37 -11.86 18.72
C ILE A 392 9.86 -11.49 20.11
N SER A 393 8.57 -11.73 20.36
CA SER A 393 7.94 -11.38 21.63
C SER A 393 8.55 -12.14 22.81
N SER A 394 9.12 -13.33 22.56
CA SER A 394 9.73 -14.15 23.61
C SER A 394 11.18 -13.77 23.92
N ALA A 395 11.94 -13.31 22.91
CA ALA A 395 13.36 -12.97 23.04
C ALA A 395 13.61 -11.55 23.58
N ASN A 396 12.77 -10.58 23.22
CA ASN A 396 12.99 -9.16 23.53
C ASN A 396 12.34 -8.68 24.84
N LYS A 397 12.33 -9.52 25.90
CA LYS A 397 11.79 -9.15 27.22
C LYS A 397 12.42 -7.90 27.85
N GLN A 398 13.63 -7.54 27.41
CA GLN A 398 14.36 -6.37 27.91
C GLN A 398 14.00 -5.06 27.17
N LEU A 399 13.51 -5.14 25.93
CA LEU A 399 13.24 -3.98 25.06
C LEU A 399 11.78 -3.52 25.10
N TYR A 400 10.85 -4.42 25.42
CA TYR A 400 9.43 -4.12 25.55
C TYR A 400 9.05 -4.20 27.04
N LYS A 401 8.80 -3.04 27.66
CA LYS A 401 8.44 -2.91 29.10
C LYS A 401 7.19 -3.68 29.51
N ASP A 402 6.29 -3.91 28.56
CA ASP A 402 5.18 -4.84 28.67
C ASP A 402 5.50 -5.99 27.71
N ASP A 403 5.49 -7.23 28.21
CA ASP A 403 5.95 -8.52 27.63
C ASP A 403 5.37 -8.93 26.23
N LYS A 404 4.86 -7.99 25.43
CA LYS A 404 4.06 -8.29 24.23
C LYS A 404 4.36 -7.36 23.08
N LEU A 405 4.79 -7.95 21.96
CA LEU A 405 4.89 -7.27 20.67
C LEU A 405 3.51 -7.27 19.98
N ASP A 406 2.86 -6.10 19.91
CA ASP A 406 1.55 -5.97 19.28
C ASP A 406 1.69 -5.66 17.78
N ILE A 407 1.33 -6.64 16.94
CA ILE A 407 1.40 -6.53 15.48
C ILE A 407 0.09 -6.97 14.85
N PHE A 408 -0.44 -6.12 13.97
CA PHE A 408 -1.53 -6.43 13.06
C PHE A 408 -0.99 -6.98 11.73
N LEU A 409 -1.65 -8.01 11.22
CA LEU A 409 -1.40 -8.55 9.90
C LEU A 409 -2.63 -8.34 9.03
N ALA A 410 -2.56 -7.39 8.09
CA ALA A 410 -3.62 -7.17 7.12
C ALA A 410 -3.32 -7.98 5.86
N VAL A 411 -4.15 -8.95 5.52
CA VAL A 411 -3.91 -9.91 4.43
C VAL A 411 -4.94 -9.75 3.32
N ASN A 412 -4.48 -9.66 2.07
CA ASN A 412 -5.35 -9.50 0.92
C ASN A 412 -6.03 -10.81 0.53
N SER A 413 -7.33 -10.94 0.80
CA SER A 413 -8.07 -12.16 0.42
C SER A 413 -8.22 -12.34 -1.10
N ASP A 414 -8.07 -11.29 -1.91
CA ASP A 414 -8.11 -11.39 -3.37
C ASP A 414 -6.81 -11.97 -3.95
N TYR A 415 -5.69 -11.95 -3.21
CA TYR A 415 -4.38 -12.43 -3.63
C TYR A 415 -3.90 -13.70 -2.90
N TYR A 416 -4.84 -14.52 -2.42
CA TYR A 416 -4.52 -15.85 -1.90
C TYR A 416 -4.11 -16.82 -3.03
N THR A 417 -2.91 -17.39 -2.93
CA THR A 417 -2.31 -18.16 -4.04
C THR A 417 -2.32 -19.68 -3.85
N ALA A 418 -2.76 -20.20 -2.69
CA ALA A 418 -2.55 -21.61 -2.31
C ALA A 418 -3.69 -22.61 -2.62
N SER A 419 -4.92 -22.21 -2.99
CA SER A 419 -5.97 -23.21 -3.30
C SER A 419 -6.99 -22.86 -4.39
N LYS A 420 -7.51 -23.91 -5.06
CA LYS A 420 -8.67 -23.83 -5.98
C LYS A 420 -10.03 -23.72 -5.27
N TYR A 421 -10.10 -24.14 -4.01
CA TYR A 421 -11.37 -24.32 -3.29
C TYR A 421 -11.59 -23.21 -2.24
N LYS A 422 -12.59 -22.34 -2.48
CA LYS A 422 -13.04 -21.30 -1.53
C LYS A 422 -13.42 -21.84 -0.13
N LYS A 423 -13.74 -23.13 -0.03
CA LYS A 423 -14.14 -23.79 1.24
C LYS A 423 -12.99 -23.86 2.26
N VAL A 424 -11.73 -23.81 1.82
CA VAL A 424 -10.54 -23.85 2.68
C VAL A 424 -10.26 -22.48 3.33
N GLU A 425 -10.74 -21.38 2.75
CA GLU A 425 -10.50 -20.02 3.25
C GLU A 425 -11.11 -19.79 4.65
N LYS A 426 -12.31 -20.32 4.93
CA LYS A 426 -12.93 -20.24 6.26
C LYS A 426 -12.20 -21.06 7.32
N ASP A 427 -11.66 -22.22 6.93
CA ASP A 427 -10.90 -23.09 7.84
C ASP A 427 -9.45 -22.58 8.03
N LEU A 428 -8.95 -21.77 7.09
CA LEU A 428 -7.69 -21.06 7.24
C LEU A 428 -7.79 -19.93 8.24
N ILE A 429 -8.90 -19.19 8.27
CA ILE A 429 -9.11 -18.12 9.26
C ILE A 429 -9.25 -18.69 10.66
N SER A 430 -9.87 -19.87 10.82
CA SER A 430 -9.91 -20.57 12.11
C SER A 430 -8.53 -21.10 12.52
N ARG A 431 -7.75 -21.65 11.58
CA ARG A 431 -6.38 -22.15 11.84
C ARG A 431 -5.35 -21.03 12.04
N LEU A 432 -5.47 -19.90 11.37
CA LEU A 432 -4.62 -18.72 11.56
C LEU A 432 -5.04 -17.91 12.79
N GLY A 433 -6.33 -17.86 13.08
CA GLY A 433 -6.89 -17.25 14.28
C GLY A 433 -6.60 -18.02 15.57
N SER A 434 -6.04 -19.24 15.50
CA SER A 434 -5.46 -19.92 16.67
C SER A 434 -3.96 -19.60 16.86
N LEU A 435 -3.27 -19.14 15.82
CA LEU A 435 -1.83 -18.83 15.83
C LEU A 435 -1.54 -17.36 16.16
N VAL A 436 -2.50 -16.47 15.91
CA VAL A 436 -2.48 -15.05 16.27
C VAL A 436 -3.64 -14.79 17.23
N GLN A 437 -3.52 -13.85 18.17
CA GLN A 437 -4.70 -13.34 18.87
C GLN A 437 -5.75 -12.93 17.82
N LYS A 438 -6.96 -13.49 17.90
CA LYS A 438 -8.00 -13.41 16.86
C LYS A 438 -8.26 -12.00 16.33
N ASP A 439 -7.97 -10.98 17.11
CA ASP A 439 -8.24 -9.59 16.80
C ASP A 439 -7.15 -8.91 15.94
N HIS A 440 -5.97 -9.53 15.76
CA HIS A 440 -4.83 -8.92 15.06
C HIS A 440 -4.67 -9.37 13.59
N LEU A 441 -5.45 -10.34 13.12
CA LEU A 441 -5.50 -10.73 11.70
C LEU A 441 -6.66 -10.00 11.01
N ILE A 442 -6.35 -9.17 10.02
CA ILE A 442 -7.34 -8.38 9.29
C ILE A 442 -7.39 -8.87 7.85
N LEU A 443 -8.58 -9.20 7.35
CA LEU A 443 -8.76 -9.54 5.94
C LEU A 443 -9.26 -8.32 5.18
N TYR A 444 -8.64 -8.06 4.05
CA TYR A 444 -9.05 -6.98 3.17
C TYR A 444 -9.29 -7.43 1.74
N LYS A 445 -10.10 -6.65 1.01
CA LYS A 445 -10.50 -6.85 -0.39
C LYS A 445 -10.46 -5.53 -1.13
N ASN A 446 -10.37 -5.58 -2.46
CA ASN A 446 -10.41 -4.41 -3.34
C ASN A 446 -9.37 -3.32 -2.97
N GLY A 447 -8.25 -3.72 -2.39
CA GLY A 447 -7.19 -2.80 -1.95
C GLY A 447 -7.60 -1.84 -0.83
N GLN A 448 -8.57 -2.20 0.02
CA GLN A 448 -8.99 -1.36 1.15
C GLN A 448 -8.90 -2.11 2.48
N VAL A 449 -7.92 -1.75 3.30
CA VAL A 449 -7.75 -2.33 4.65
C VAL A 449 -8.84 -1.78 5.60
N PRO A 450 -9.65 -2.65 6.23
CA PRO A 450 -10.63 -2.24 7.23
C PRO A 450 -9.98 -1.63 8.47
N LEU A 451 -10.41 -0.43 8.84
CA LEU A 451 -9.88 0.28 10.01
C LEU A 451 -10.60 -0.08 11.32
N LYS A 452 -11.80 -0.66 11.25
CA LYS A 452 -12.64 -0.87 12.44
C LYS A 452 -11.93 -1.65 13.55
N ALA A 453 -11.28 -2.76 13.19
CA ALA A 453 -10.56 -3.61 14.15
C ALA A 453 -9.36 -2.89 14.80
N ILE A 454 -8.57 -2.18 13.97
CA ILE A 454 -7.42 -1.40 14.44
C ILE A 454 -7.90 -0.29 15.38
N LEU A 455 -8.91 0.49 14.97
CA LEU A 455 -9.44 1.60 15.75
C LEU A 455 -10.07 1.13 17.07
N SER A 456 -10.80 0.00 17.08
CA SER A 456 -11.34 -0.56 18.32
C SER A 456 -10.24 -0.97 19.29
N TYR A 457 -9.15 -1.54 18.77
CA TYR A 457 -8.02 -1.95 19.58
C TYR A 457 -7.23 -0.74 20.13
N LEU A 458 -6.91 0.24 19.28
CA LEU A 458 -6.26 1.48 19.72
C LEU A 458 -7.09 2.21 20.80
N LYS A 459 -8.42 2.23 20.65
CA LYS A 459 -9.33 2.78 21.68
C LYS A 459 -9.30 1.99 22.99
N SER A 460 -9.19 0.66 22.93
CA SER A 460 -9.07 -0.15 24.15
C SER A 460 -7.77 0.15 24.90
N ILE A 461 -6.66 0.38 24.19
CA ILE A 461 -5.40 0.80 24.77
C ILE A 461 -5.50 2.22 25.33
N ASP A 462 -6.16 3.14 24.61
CA ASP A 462 -6.41 4.48 25.12
C ASP A 462 -7.18 4.40 26.45
N GLN A 463 -8.24 3.59 26.56
CA GLN A 463 -8.99 3.38 27.81
C GLN A 463 -8.15 2.76 28.92
N GLU A 464 -7.37 1.73 28.62
CA GLU A 464 -6.49 1.08 29.60
C GLU A 464 -5.43 2.06 30.12
N MET A 465 -4.77 2.79 29.23
CA MET A 465 -3.77 3.80 29.60
C MET A 465 -4.40 4.95 30.35
N ILE A 466 -5.60 5.39 29.97
CA ILE A 466 -6.37 6.41 30.69
C ILE A 466 -6.60 5.98 32.14
N LEU A 467 -6.97 4.72 32.38
CA LEU A 467 -7.19 4.15 33.72
C LEU A 467 -5.89 3.99 34.50
N ARG A 468 -4.82 3.49 33.87
CA ARG A 468 -3.49 3.33 34.50
C ARG A 468 -2.90 4.68 34.90
N ILE A 469 -3.03 5.69 34.05
CA ILE A 469 -2.57 7.06 34.34
C ILE A 469 -3.43 7.66 35.45
N ALA A 470 -4.76 7.49 35.39
CA ALA A 470 -5.66 7.95 36.44
C ALA A 470 -5.31 7.34 37.80
N SER A 471 -5.00 6.03 37.89
CA SER A 471 -4.63 5.39 39.16
C SER A 471 -3.25 5.80 39.67
N THR A 472 -2.29 6.02 38.77
CA THR A 472 -0.90 6.40 39.14
C THR A 472 -0.80 7.87 39.52
N ALA A 473 -1.47 8.75 38.77
CA ALA A 473 -1.47 10.20 39.00
C ALA A 473 -2.52 10.65 40.02
N SER A 474 -3.39 9.75 40.47
CA SER A 474 -4.52 10.07 41.36
C SER A 474 -4.07 10.86 42.60
N ASN A 475 -3.00 10.44 43.28
CA ASN A 475 -2.66 11.03 44.58
C ASN A 475 -2.14 12.48 44.46
N ASP A 476 -1.23 12.74 43.52
CA ASP A 476 -0.63 14.07 43.34
C ASP A 476 -1.61 15.05 42.68
N LEU A 477 -2.40 14.57 41.71
CA LEU A 477 -3.41 15.37 41.02
C LEU A 477 -4.58 15.72 41.95
N LEU A 478 -5.06 14.76 42.75
CA LEU A 478 -6.16 14.99 43.70
C LEU A 478 -5.74 15.95 44.82
N ALA A 479 -4.49 15.86 45.31
CA ALA A 479 -3.96 16.80 46.30
C ALA A 479 -3.94 18.25 45.76
N GLU A 480 -3.55 18.44 44.50
CA GLU A 480 -3.57 19.76 43.87
C GLU A 480 -5.00 20.27 43.62
N ILE A 481 -5.91 19.39 43.20
CA ILE A 481 -7.32 19.75 43.01
C ILE A 481 -7.93 20.19 44.35
N ASP A 482 -7.63 19.48 45.44
CA ASP A 482 -8.07 19.86 46.78
C ASP A 482 -7.45 21.22 47.19
N ARG A 483 -6.19 21.53 46.87
CA ARG A 483 -5.61 22.88 47.06
C ARG A 483 -6.37 23.96 46.28
N LEU A 484 -6.65 23.71 45.01
CA LEU A 484 -7.32 24.67 44.12
C LEU A 484 -8.82 24.84 44.38
N THR A 485 -9.47 23.89 45.06
CA THR A 485 -10.92 23.97 45.36
C THR A 485 -11.26 24.25 46.81
N ILE A 486 -10.40 23.93 47.78
CA ILE A 486 -10.62 24.20 49.21
C ILE A 486 -9.99 25.54 49.61
N GLY A 487 -9.01 26.05 48.88
CA GLY A 487 -8.38 27.34 49.19
C GLY A 487 -7.63 27.30 50.53
N ILE A 488 -6.98 26.19 50.86
CA ILE A 488 -6.08 26.15 52.02
C ILE A 488 -4.75 26.77 51.59
N THR A 489 -4.58 28.06 51.86
CA THR A 489 -3.26 28.63 52.08
C THR A 489 -2.68 27.94 53.32
N GLN A 490 -1.78 26.97 53.13
CA GLN A 490 -0.78 26.69 54.15
C GLN A 490 0.09 27.94 54.24
N ASP A 491 -0.24 28.83 55.16
CA ASP A 491 0.66 29.25 56.24
C ASP A 491 0.10 30.52 56.89
N ASN A 492 -0.36 30.36 58.14
CA ASN A 492 -0.24 31.44 59.12
C ASN A 492 1.25 31.55 59.43
N ASN A 493 2.01 32.25 58.59
CA ASN A 493 3.24 32.89 58.99
C ASN A 493 3.27 34.25 58.29
N GLU A 494 3.23 35.30 59.11
CA GLU A 494 3.62 36.64 58.72
C GLU A 494 5.03 36.58 58.12
N ASP A 495 5.27 37.45 57.12
CA ASP A 495 6.51 37.64 56.36
C ASP A 495 6.76 36.67 55.19
N ASP A 496 6.22 37.02 54.02
CA ASP A 496 7.11 37.46 52.92
C ASP A 496 6.32 38.04 51.75
N SER A 497 6.61 39.31 51.45
CA SER A 497 6.17 40.00 50.25
C SER A 497 7.00 39.53 49.05
N ARG A 498 6.40 38.81 48.09
CA ARG A 498 6.68 38.88 46.64
C ARG A 498 5.82 37.89 45.82
N THR A 499 4.97 38.45 44.94
CA THR A 499 4.54 37.96 43.59
C THR A 499 3.99 36.52 43.49
N ASP A 500 2.75 36.21 43.12
CA ASP A 500 1.76 36.83 42.21
C ASP A 500 0.34 36.60 42.76
N GLY A 501 -0.49 37.64 42.74
CA GLY A 501 -1.89 37.59 43.15
C GLY A 501 -2.77 36.86 42.14
N GLY A 502 -2.86 35.54 42.25
CA GLY A 502 -3.93 34.77 41.61
C GLY A 502 -5.19 34.83 42.47
N SER A 503 -6.15 35.71 42.13
CA SER A 503 -7.50 35.65 42.74
C SER A 503 -8.05 34.23 42.64
N PHE A 504 -8.44 33.65 43.78
CA PHE A 504 -9.12 32.36 43.85
C PHE A 504 -10.45 32.44 43.08
N SER A 505 -10.41 32.08 41.80
CA SER A 505 -11.57 32.07 40.91
C SER A 505 -12.58 31.00 41.32
N GLY A 506 -12.15 29.96 42.05
CA GLY A 506 -13.02 28.86 42.46
C GLY A 506 -13.62 28.05 41.31
N ILE A 507 -13.16 28.28 40.07
CA ILE A 507 -13.54 27.57 38.84
C ILE A 507 -12.25 27.12 38.17
N VAL A 508 -12.10 25.82 37.93
CA VAL A 508 -10.91 25.20 37.35
C VAL A 508 -11.29 24.46 36.06
N SER A 509 -10.57 24.73 34.96
CA SER A 509 -10.73 24.00 33.70
C SER A 509 -10.05 22.64 33.79
N ILE A 510 -10.80 21.58 33.49
CA ILE A 510 -10.27 20.21 33.43
C ILE A 510 -9.29 20.07 32.26
N GLY A 511 -9.50 20.82 31.17
CA GLY A 511 -8.59 20.83 30.01
C GLY A 511 -7.23 21.44 30.33
N GLU A 512 -7.19 22.57 31.04
CA GLU A 512 -5.93 23.21 31.46
C GLU A 512 -5.19 22.35 32.49
N LEU A 513 -5.92 21.70 33.40
CA LEU A 513 -5.34 20.78 34.38
C LEU A 513 -4.76 19.52 33.68
N ALA A 514 -5.45 19.01 32.67
CA ALA A 514 -4.97 17.92 31.83
C ALA A 514 -3.67 18.27 31.09
N GLU A 515 -3.60 19.47 30.49
CA GLU A 515 -2.39 19.97 29.83
C GLU A 515 -1.22 20.18 30.79
N LYS A 516 -1.45 20.79 31.96
CA LYS A 516 -0.41 21.05 32.98
C LYS A 516 0.30 19.78 33.44
N TYR A 517 -0.44 18.68 33.57
CA TYR A 517 0.11 17.39 34.01
C TYR A 517 0.42 16.43 32.85
N ASN A 518 0.20 16.85 31.60
CA ASN A 518 0.37 16.03 30.40
C ASN A 518 -0.43 14.71 30.46
N ILE A 519 -1.66 14.79 30.98
CA ILE A 519 -2.58 13.66 31.18
C ILE A 519 -3.83 13.90 30.32
N PRO A 520 -4.47 12.87 29.72
CA PRO A 520 -5.74 13.05 29.02
C PRO A 520 -6.84 13.62 29.93
N SER A 521 -7.65 14.57 29.44
CA SER A 521 -8.77 15.16 30.18
C SER A 521 -9.75 14.12 30.73
N ASP A 522 -9.94 13.04 29.99
CA ASP A 522 -10.79 11.91 30.38
C ASP A 522 -10.21 11.15 31.59
N SER A 523 -8.89 11.04 31.70
CA SER A 523 -8.23 10.44 32.88
C SER A 523 -8.48 11.28 34.13
N VAL A 524 -8.44 12.61 34.01
CA VAL A 524 -8.75 13.52 35.12
C VAL A 524 -10.21 13.35 35.56
N LEU A 525 -11.15 13.33 34.61
CA LEU A 525 -12.57 13.07 34.90
C LEU A 525 -12.82 11.70 35.54
N ILE A 526 -12.14 10.65 35.08
CA ILE A 526 -12.28 9.30 35.64
C ILE A 526 -11.70 9.23 37.05
N ALA A 527 -10.52 9.83 37.31
CA ALA A 527 -9.95 9.90 38.65
C ALA A 527 -10.90 10.61 39.62
N LEU A 528 -11.48 11.73 39.18
CA LEU A 528 -12.47 12.50 39.95
C LEU A 528 -13.77 11.72 40.23
N ARG A 529 -14.32 11.01 39.23
CA ARG A 529 -15.54 10.20 39.38
C ARG A 529 -15.31 8.92 40.19
N SER A 530 -14.11 8.35 40.15
CA SER A 530 -13.78 7.16 40.95
C SER A 530 -13.79 7.46 42.47
N ARG A 531 -13.52 8.71 42.86
CA ARG A 531 -13.72 9.22 44.23
C ARG A 531 -15.21 9.22 44.64
N GLU A 532 -16.13 9.41 43.69
CA GLU A 532 -17.59 9.41 43.95
C GLU A 532 -18.13 8.03 44.33
N ALA A 533 -17.51 6.94 43.84
CA ALA A 533 -17.96 5.56 44.07
C ALA A 533 -17.26 4.86 45.25
N GLY A 534 -16.08 5.36 45.67
CA GLY A 534 -15.19 4.66 46.62
C GLY A 534 -15.37 4.95 48.11
N ASN A 535 -16.15 5.97 48.50
CA ASN A 535 -16.34 6.33 49.91
C ASN A 535 -17.83 6.43 50.27
N VAL A 536 -18.46 5.26 50.46
CA VAL A 536 -19.70 5.17 51.25
C VAL A 536 -19.28 5.05 52.72
N ASN A 537 -18.88 6.18 53.31
CA ASN A 537 -18.91 6.36 54.76
C ASN A 537 -19.86 7.51 55.07
N VAL A 538 -20.93 7.17 55.77
CA VAL A 538 -22.23 7.84 55.84
C VAL A 538 -22.23 9.16 56.64
N ASN A 539 -21.08 9.76 56.96
CA ASN A 539 -21.03 10.98 57.77
C ASN A 539 -20.20 12.13 57.20
N ASP A 540 -19.73 12.07 55.95
CA ASP A 540 -19.05 13.20 55.33
C ASP A 540 -19.99 13.97 54.39
N ASN A 541 -20.60 15.03 54.91
CA ASN A 541 -21.24 16.11 54.15
C ASN A 541 -20.20 16.92 53.32
N GLY A 542 -19.12 16.29 52.83
CA GLY A 542 -17.85 16.89 52.41
C GLY A 542 -17.53 16.72 50.92
N ARG A 543 -18.25 17.44 50.05
CA ARG A 543 -17.76 17.70 48.68
C ARG A 543 -17.12 19.08 48.65
N SER A 544 -15.87 19.19 48.19
CA SER A 544 -15.15 20.48 48.01
C SER A 544 -15.48 21.15 46.67
N TYR A 545 -15.99 20.40 45.68
CA TYR A 545 -16.30 20.89 44.32
C TYR A 545 -17.45 20.12 43.64
N LEU A 546 -18.00 20.70 42.56
CA LEU A 546 -18.97 20.12 41.64
C LEU A 546 -18.40 20.11 40.21
N ILE A 547 -18.50 18.97 39.54
CA ILE A 547 -18.07 18.82 38.14
C ILE A 547 -19.22 19.28 37.22
N VAL A 548 -19.00 20.28 36.36
CA VAL A 548 -20.00 20.77 35.39
C VAL A 548 -19.35 20.85 34.01
N GLY A 549 -19.77 19.99 33.08
CA GLY A 549 -19.12 19.86 31.78
C GLY A 549 -17.63 19.56 31.92
N THR A 550 -16.78 20.45 31.38
CA THR A 550 -15.31 20.38 31.42
C THR A 550 -14.68 21.22 32.55
N TYR A 551 -15.47 21.66 33.54
CA TYR A 551 -15.00 22.54 34.63
C TYR A 551 -15.34 21.99 36.02
N LEU A 552 -14.51 22.34 37.00
CA LEU A 552 -14.73 22.10 38.43
C LEU A 552 -15.09 23.42 39.10
N ILE A 553 -16.22 23.45 39.80
CA ILE A 553 -16.67 24.63 40.56
C ILE A 553 -16.60 24.32 42.04
N SER A 554 -15.85 25.10 42.80
CA SER A 554 -15.70 24.99 44.26
C SER A 554 -17.04 25.17 45.00
N ARG A 555 -17.19 24.50 46.15
CA ARG A 555 -18.41 24.57 46.97
C ARG A 555 -18.69 25.96 47.53
N SER A 556 -17.65 26.71 47.90
CA SER A 556 -17.79 28.10 48.37
C SER A 556 -18.49 28.95 47.32
N LYS A 557 -18.09 28.82 46.05
CA LYS A 557 -18.67 29.55 44.93
C LYS A 557 -20.08 29.06 44.58
N ILE A 558 -20.37 27.78 44.75
CA ILE A 558 -21.72 27.23 44.59
C ILE A 558 -22.68 27.83 45.63
N LEU A 559 -22.28 27.88 46.91
CA LEU A 559 -23.12 28.46 47.96
C LEU A 559 -23.38 29.96 47.73
N GLU A 560 -22.43 30.69 47.16
CA GLU A 560 -22.60 32.09 46.77
C GLU A 560 -23.59 32.24 45.59
N LEU A 561 -23.47 31.36 44.59
CA LEU A 561 -24.38 31.30 43.45
C LEU A 561 -25.80 30.90 43.88
N GLU A 562 -25.97 29.91 44.76
CA GLU A 562 -27.28 29.47 45.26
C GLU A 562 -28.02 30.59 46.01
N LYS A 563 -27.31 31.33 46.89
CA LYS A 563 -27.89 32.49 47.59
C LYS A 563 -28.40 33.56 46.63
N SER A 564 -27.64 33.80 45.56
CA SER A 564 -27.96 34.80 44.55
C SER A 564 -29.07 34.31 43.59
N LEU A 565 -29.08 33.03 43.24
CA LEU A 565 -30.07 32.40 42.36
C LEU A 565 -31.45 32.30 42.98
N ASN A 566 -31.57 32.12 44.30
CA ASN A 566 -32.87 32.09 45.00
C ASN A 566 -33.71 33.36 44.80
N THR A 567 -33.09 34.47 44.38
CA THR A 567 -33.78 35.75 44.14
C THR A 567 -34.20 35.97 42.68
N ILE A 568 -33.86 35.04 41.78
CA ILE A 568 -34.02 35.20 40.33
C ILE A 568 -35.01 34.17 39.78
N SER A 569 -35.95 34.63 38.96
CA SER A 569 -36.96 33.78 38.28
C SER A 569 -36.80 33.74 36.75
N SER A 570 -35.97 34.62 36.17
CA SER A 570 -35.69 34.72 34.74
C SER A 570 -34.41 33.98 34.37
N PHE A 571 -34.44 33.21 33.28
CA PHE A 571 -33.27 32.48 32.79
C PHE A 571 -32.14 33.41 32.31
N MET A 572 -32.49 34.55 31.69
CA MET A 572 -31.51 35.53 31.22
C MET A 572 -30.76 36.20 32.37
N ASP A 573 -31.46 36.48 33.47
CA ASP A 573 -30.86 37.07 34.66
C ASP A 573 -29.92 36.07 35.35
N ALA A 574 -30.25 34.78 35.33
CA ALA A 574 -29.37 33.71 35.80
C ALA A 574 -28.10 33.58 34.94
N ILE A 575 -28.22 33.67 33.61
CA ILE A 575 -27.06 33.70 32.70
C ILE A 575 -26.17 34.92 32.97
N PHE A 576 -26.77 36.11 33.15
CA PHE A 576 -26.02 37.32 33.45
C PHE A 576 -25.28 37.22 34.79
N LEU A 577 -25.92 36.64 35.80
CA LEU A 577 -25.31 36.32 37.08
C LEU A 577 -24.10 35.38 36.88
N PHE A 578 -24.25 34.28 36.13
CA PHE A 578 -23.15 33.37 35.87
C PHE A 578 -21.99 34.01 35.11
N LYS A 579 -22.27 34.90 34.15
CA LYS A 579 -21.24 35.72 33.48
C LYS A 579 -20.50 36.62 34.47
N LYS A 580 -21.24 37.28 35.38
CA LYS A 580 -20.66 38.13 36.43
C LYS A 580 -19.75 37.35 37.38
N TYR A 581 -20.03 36.08 37.61
CA TYR A 581 -19.23 35.18 38.44
C TYR A 581 -18.14 34.40 37.67
N ASN A 582 -17.86 34.76 36.42
CA ASN A 582 -16.90 34.12 35.52
C ASN A 582 -17.17 32.62 35.28
N VAL A 583 -18.43 32.19 35.32
CA VAL A 583 -18.80 30.83 34.94
C VAL A 583 -18.87 30.75 33.40
N PRO A 584 -18.16 29.80 32.76
CA PRO A 584 -18.19 29.61 31.31
C PRO A 584 -19.61 29.35 30.78
N GLU A 585 -19.95 29.91 29.62
CA GLU A 585 -21.29 29.76 29.00
C GLU A 585 -21.68 28.30 28.77
N SER A 586 -20.71 27.44 28.46
CA SER A 586 -20.90 25.99 28.31
C SER A 586 -21.43 25.29 29.56
N CYS A 587 -21.29 25.91 30.74
CA CYS A 587 -21.69 25.32 32.02
C CYS A 587 -23.03 25.85 32.55
N HIS A 588 -23.62 26.90 31.95
CA HIS A 588 -24.78 27.60 32.55
C HIS A 588 -26.02 26.70 32.70
N VAL A 589 -26.34 25.93 31.65
CA VAL A 589 -27.51 25.03 31.64
C VAL A 589 -27.30 23.84 32.56
N ASP A 590 -26.15 23.18 32.45
CA ASP A 590 -25.81 22.02 33.28
C ASP A 590 -25.71 22.38 34.77
N LEU A 591 -25.21 23.58 35.08
CA LEU A 591 -25.12 24.08 36.45
C LEU A 591 -26.52 24.31 37.04
N LEU A 592 -27.43 24.96 36.32
CA LEU A 592 -28.82 25.14 36.79
C LEU A 592 -29.51 23.80 37.06
N SER A 593 -29.35 22.85 36.14
CA SER A 593 -29.91 21.50 36.31
C SER A 593 -29.35 20.80 37.55
N LYS A 594 -28.04 20.90 37.80
CA LYS A 594 -27.38 20.29 38.98
C LYS A 594 -27.72 21.00 40.30
N LEU A 595 -28.02 22.29 40.27
CA LEU A 595 -28.51 23.06 41.42
C LEU A 595 -30.00 22.85 41.69
N GLY A 596 -30.68 22.03 40.87
CA GLY A 596 -32.09 21.68 41.07
C GLY A 596 -33.08 22.70 40.50
N TYR A 597 -32.70 23.45 39.47
CA TYR A 597 -33.60 24.32 38.73
C TYR A 597 -33.98 23.69 37.38
N ASP A 598 -35.26 23.70 37.05
CA ASP A 598 -35.76 23.35 35.73
C ASP A 598 -35.98 24.63 34.90
N ILE A 599 -35.59 24.58 33.62
CA ILE A 599 -35.73 25.71 32.69
C ILE A 599 -37.03 25.53 31.91
N ILE A 600 -37.96 26.47 32.06
CA ILE A 600 -39.25 26.47 31.38
C ILE A 600 -39.18 27.42 30.19
N TRP A 601 -39.19 26.84 29.00
CA TRP A 601 -39.20 27.58 27.75
C TRP A 601 -40.63 27.99 27.40
N ARG A 602 -40.91 29.30 27.36
CA ARG A 602 -42.22 29.86 26.97
C ARG A 602 -42.25 30.38 25.52
N GLY A 603 -41.22 30.05 24.74
CA GLY A 603 -41.04 30.43 23.34
C GLY A 603 -39.80 29.76 22.75
N ILE A 604 -39.51 30.05 21.47
CA ILE A 604 -38.32 29.55 20.76
C ILE A 604 -37.04 30.27 21.24
N ASP A 605 -37.17 31.54 21.65
CA ASP A 605 -36.05 32.35 22.13
C ASP A 605 -35.88 32.27 23.66
N SER A 606 -34.62 32.33 24.11
CA SER A 606 -34.23 32.28 25.54
C SER A 606 -34.68 33.50 26.36
N THR A 607 -35.16 34.55 25.70
CA THR A 607 -35.59 35.82 26.32
C THR A 607 -36.81 35.66 27.22
N ASN A 608 -37.70 34.71 26.91
CA ASN A 608 -38.92 34.43 27.69
C ASN A 608 -38.82 33.16 28.55
N ALA A 609 -37.63 32.58 28.70
CA ALA A 609 -37.42 31.39 29.52
C ALA A 609 -37.36 31.77 31.01
N SER A 610 -38.02 30.98 31.86
CA SER A 610 -38.01 31.13 33.32
C SER A 610 -37.31 29.95 33.99
N ILE A 611 -36.73 30.17 35.16
CA ILE A 611 -36.16 29.10 36.00
C ILE A 611 -37.09 28.83 37.18
N GLU A 612 -37.42 27.57 37.41
CA GLU A 612 -38.23 27.14 38.56
C GLU A 612 -37.46 26.11 39.38
N THR A 613 -37.53 26.20 40.70
CA THR A 613 -36.93 25.18 41.58
C THR A 613 -37.68 23.87 41.39
N ARG A 614 -36.94 22.82 41.02
CA ARG A 614 -37.46 21.45 40.91
C ARG A 614 -38.02 21.04 42.27
N LYS A 615 -39.34 20.88 42.36
CA LYS A 615 -39.97 20.30 43.55
C LYS A 615 -39.42 18.89 43.74
N ARG A 616 -38.80 18.65 44.90
CA ARG A 616 -38.31 17.32 45.28
C ARG A 616 -39.44 16.31 45.40
#